data_AF-X1T8J5-F1
#
_entry.id   AF-X1T8J5-F1
#
_cell.length_a   1.000
_cell.length_b   1.000
_cell.length_c   1.000
_cell.angle_alpha   90.00
_cell.angle_beta   90.00
_cell.angle_gamma   90.00
#
_symmetry.space_group_name_H-M   'P 1'
#
loop_
_entity.id
_entity.type
_entity.pdbx_description
1 polymer ?
#
loop_
_entity_poly.entity_id
_entity_poly.type
_entity_poly.pdbx_seq_one_letter_code
_entity_poly.pdbx_strand_id
1 'polypeptide(L)'
;MPKRIAAAQSLSNKTRNILQSDPRAKIVIMGDFNDLPVSKSICRYLKDEFYNLAFIPYSKKMGTVFAKGRWLMFDQIMISQGMMIAQGYKIKSSRLTVHFNKRLLFYDKKRAIYRPNRSYSGKKYHGGFSDHLPVYVTIDRA
;
A
#
# COMPACT_ATOMS: atom_id res chain seq x y z
N MET A 1 -5.72 -12.41 12.02
CA MET A 1 -6.24 -11.04 12.25
C MET A 1 -5.64 -10.34 13.48
N PRO A 2 -5.52 -10.97 14.67
CA PRO A 2 -4.99 -10.30 15.87
C PRO A 2 -3.60 -9.68 15.67
N LYS A 3 -2.68 -10.41 15.02
CA LYS A 3 -1.31 -9.93 14.77
C LYS A 3 -1.23 -8.66 13.89
N ARG A 4 -2.11 -8.52 12.88
CA ARG A 4 -2.15 -7.32 12.03
C ARG A 4 -2.71 -6.11 12.74
N ILE A 5 -3.69 -6.32 13.62
CA ILE A 5 -4.20 -5.27 14.51
C ILE A 5 -3.11 -4.84 15.50
N ALA A 6 -2.41 -5.79 16.15
CA ALA A 6 -1.33 -5.49 17.08
C ALA A 6 -0.18 -4.71 16.39
N ALA A 7 0.19 -5.11 15.17
CA ALA A 7 1.17 -4.37 14.37
C ALA A 7 0.70 -2.94 14.04
N ALA A 8 -0.56 -2.78 13.61
CA ALA A 8 -1.14 -1.47 13.34
C ALA A 8 -1.17 -0.57 14.60
N GLN A 9 -1.51 -1.14 15.77
CA GLN A 9 -1.51 -0.41 17.04
C GLN A 9 -0.09 0.01 17.46
N SER A 10 0.89 -0.90 17.34
CA SER A 10 2.29 -0.60 17.66
C SER A 10 2.82 0.55 16.80
N LEU A 11 2.57 0.48 15.49
CA LEU A 11 2.92 1.53 14.55
C LEU A 11 2.21 2.86 14.87
N SER A 12 0.90 2.82 15.08
CA SER A 12 0.06 3.97 15.45
C SER A 12 0.58 4.68 16.71
N ASN A 13 0.95 3.91 17.74
CA ASN A 13 1.52 4.46 18.96
C ASN A 13 2.88 5.13 18.71
N LYS A 14 3.77 4.48 17.94
CA LYS A 14 5.07 5.05 17.62
C LYS A 14 4.93 6.36 16.84
N THR A 15 4.04 6.40 15.85
CA THR A 15 3.81 7.59 15.04
C THR A 15 3.11 8.71 15.81
N ARG A 16 2.17 8.37 16.71
CA ARG A 16 1.52 9.35 17.57
C ARG A 16 2.51 10.03 18.50
N ASN A 17 3.44 9.28 19.08
CA ASN A 17 4.49 9.87 19.94
C ASN A 17 5.34 10.89 19.16
N ILE A 18 5.67 10.59 17.90
CA ILE A 18 6.40 11.53 17.02
C ILE A 18 5.55 12.77 16.76
N LEU A 19 4.28 12.59 16.38
CA LEU A 19 3.37 13.70 16.06
C LEU A 19 3.00 14.57 17.29
N GLN A 20 3.03 14.00 18.50
CA GLN A 20 2.87 14.76 19.73
C GLN A 20 4.05 15.69 19.99
N SER A 21 5.28 15.27 19.65
CA SER A 21 6.48 16.11 19.76
C SER A 21 6.63 17.10 18.61
N ASP A 22 6.24 16.70 17.40
CA ASP A 22 6.23 17.55 16.21
C ASP A 22 4.98 17.29 15.37
N PRO A 23 3.92 18.12 15.51
CA PRO A 23 2.69 17.99 14.73
C PRO A 23 2.90 18.15 13.22
N ARG A 24 4.04 18.69 12.77
CA ARG A 24 4.40 18.86 11.36
C ARG A 24 5.36 17.78 10.86
N ALA A 25 5.64 16.76 11.67
CA ALA A 25 6.53 15.67 11.30
C ALA A 25 6.09 15.02 9.99
N LYS A 26 7.05 14.84 9.09
CA LYS A 26 6.86 14.22 7.78
C LYS A 26 7.06 12.72 7.88
N ILE A 27 5.96 11.99 7.90
CA ILE A 27 5.96 10.54 8.09
C ILE A 27 5.35 9.89 6.85
N VAL A 28 6.06 8.90 6.32
CA VAL A 28 5.57 7.98 5.30
C VAL A 28 5.54 6.58 5.91
N ILE A 29 4.36 5.95 5.86
CA ILE A 29 4.17 4.55 6.21
C ILE A 29 3.94 3.80 4.90
N MET A 30 4.73 2.76 4.64
CA MET A 30 4.61 1.98 3.40
C MET A 30 4.98 0.52 3.59
N GLY A 31 4.44 -0.35 2.72
CA GLY A 31 4.79 -1.77 2.66
C GLY A 31 3.59 -2.64 2.30
N ASP A 32 3.76 -3.95 2.41
CA ASP A 32 2.68 -4.95 2.35
C ASP A 32 1.97 -5.02 3.71
N PHE A 33 0.74 -4.50 3.78
CA PHE A 33 -0.08 -4.55 4.99
C PHE A 33 -0.83 -5.87 5.15
N ASN A 34 -0.89 -6.69 4.09
CA ASN A 34 -1.64 -7.93 4.03
C ASN A 34 -3.12 -7.75 4.45
N ASP A 35 -3.65 -6.56 4.23
CA ASP A 35 -4.99 -6.09 4.55
C ASP A 35 -5.40 -5.03 3.53
N LEU A 36 -6.72 -4.82 3.38
CA LEU A 36 -7.26 -3.82 2.45
C LEU A 36 -7.24 -2.42 3.11
N PRO A 37 -7.29 -1.33 2.32
CA PRO A 37 -7.42 0.02 2.87
C PRO A 37 -8.64 0.22 3.77
N VAL A 38 -9.66 -0.64 3.63
CA VAL A 38 -10.89 -0.64 4.43
C VAL A 38 -10.90 -1.66 5.58
N SER A 39 -9.86 -2.46 5.74
CA SER A 39 -9.75 -3.44 6.84
C SER A 39 -9.70 -2.72 8.20
N LYS A 40 -10.19 -3.38 9.26
CA LYS A 40 -10.21 -2.83 10.62
C LYS A 40 -8.82 -2.40 11.11
N SER A 41 -7.78 -3.19 10.83
CA SER A 41 -6.38 -2.86 11.13
C SER A 41 -5.95 -1.50 10.57
N ILE A 42 -6.44 -1.13 9.39
CA ILE A 42 -6.12 0.13 8.72
C ILE A 42 -7.09 1.23 9.20
N CYS A 43 -8.37 1.08 8.89
CA CYS A 43 -9.38 2.14 9.10
C CYS A 43 -9.65 2.50 10.56
N ARG A 44 -9.39 1.60 11.52
CA ARG A 44 -9.70 1.84 12.94
C ARG A 44 -8.46 2.02 13.81
N TYR A 45 -7.35 1.37 13.49
CA TYR A 45 -6.17 1.40 14.37
C TYR A 45 -5.05 2.30 13.84
N LEU A 46 -4.98 2.51 12.51
CA LEU A 46 -3.90 3.28 11.88
C LEU A 46 -4.36 4.61 11.25
N LYS A 47 -5.66 4.79 11.01
CA LYS A 47 -6.20 5.85 10.14
C LYS A 47 -6.12 7.27 10.70
N ASP A 48 -6.32 7.46 12.00
CA ASP A 48 -6.75 8.77 12.53
C ASP A 48 -5.78 9.93 12.24
N GLU A 49 -4.50 9.65 12.01
CA GLU A 49 -3.45 10.66 11.76
C GLU A 49 -2.87 10.63 10.34
N PHE A 50 -3.39 9.75 9.46
CA PHE A 50 -2.73 9.40 8.20
C PHE A 50 -3.68 9.37 7.00
N TYR A 51 -3.27 10.02 5.92
CA TYR A 51 -3.95 9.94 4.64
C TYR A 51 -3.46 8.71 3.86
N ASN A 52 -4.37 7.77 3.59
CA ASN A 52 -4.05 6.55 2.86
C ASN A 52 -4.17 6.76 1.34
N LEU A 53 -3.02 6.83 0.66
CA LEU A 53 -2.92 7.07 -0.78
C LEU A 53 -3.41 5.87 -1.61
N ALA A 54 -3.63 4.70 -1.00
CA ALA A 54 -4.15 3.50 -1.64
C ALA A 54 -5.69 3.49 -1.80
N PHE A 55 -6.41 4.39 -1.13
CA PHE A 55 -7.87 4.38 -1.12
C PHE A 55 -8.49 4.60 -2.51
N ILE A 56 -7.98 5.56 -3.27
CA ILE A 56 -8.47 5.85 -4.64
C ILE A 56 -8.20 4.68 -5.60
N PRO A 57 -6.97 4.12 -5.68
CA PRO A 57 -6.73 2.92 -6.49
C PRO A 57 -7.61 1.73 -6.07
N TYR A 58 -7.81 1.52 -4.77
CA TYR A 58 -8.67 0.45 -4.25
C TYR A 58 -10.13 0.63 -4.67
N SER A 59 -10.70 1.84 -4.59
CA SER A 59 -12.08 2.10 -5.01
C SER A 59 -12.29 1.87 -6.51
N LYS A 60 -11.23 2.01 -7.32
CA LYS A 60 -11.19 1.66 -8.74
C LYS A 60 -10.95 0.17 -9.02
N LYS A 61 -11.04 -0.68 -8.00
CA LYS A 61 -10.81 -2.15 -8.07
C LYS A 61 -9.39 -2.51 -8.55
N MET A 62 -8.42 -1.61 -8.39
CA MET A 62 -7.00 -1.93 -8.60
C MET A 62 -6.47 -2.70 -7.39
N GLY A 63 -5.33 -3.36 -7.56
CA GLY A 63 -4.64 -4.08 -6.48
C GLY A 63 -3.22 -4.43 -6.88
N THR A 64 -2.45 -4.85 -5.88
CA THR A 64 -1.07 -5.30 -6.06
C THR A 64 -0.97 -6.81 -6.11
N VAL A 65 -1.90 -7.49 -5.45
CA VAL A 65 -1.99 -8.96 -5.39
C VAL A 65 -3.25 -9.43 -6.10
N PHE A 66 -3.19 -10.59 -6.75
CA PHE A 66 -4.36 -11.25 -7.32
C PHE A 66 -4.65 -12.57 -6.60
N ALA A 67 -5.78 -12.66 -5.92
CA ALA A 67 -6.18 -13.84 -5.17
C ALA A 67 -7.69 -14.08 -5.26
N LYS A 68 -8.11 -15.35 -5.38
CA LYS A 68 -9.53 -15.75 -5.47
C LYS A 68 -10.32 -14.96 -6.53
N GLY A 69 -9.72 -14.73 -7.69
CA GLY A 69 -10.38 -14.05 -8.82
C GLY A 69 -10.48 -12.54 -8.69
N ARG A 70 -9.86 -11.91 -7.68
CA ARG A 70 -9.93 -10.47 -7.46
C ARG A 70 -8.57 -9.86 -7.15
N TRP A 71 -8.43 -8.59 -7.52
CA TRP A 71 -7.31 -7.74 -7.12
C TRP A 71 -7.49 -7.29 -5.67
N LEU A 72 -6.40 -7.33 -4.90
CA LEU A 72 -6.31 -6.91 -3.50
C LEU A 72 -5.25 -5.83 -3.38
N MET A 73 -5.60 -4.72 -2.73
CA MET A 73 -4.68 -3.60 -2.50
C MET A 73 -3.96 -3.79 -1.15
N PHE A 74 -2.98 -4.68 -1.12
CA PHE A 74 -2.24 -4.99 0.10
C PHE A 74 -1.04 -4.07 0.31
N ASP A 75 -0.37 -3.69 -0.77
CA ASP A 75 0.74 -2.74 -0.71
C ASP A 75 0.17 -1.32 -0.71
N GLN A 76 0.42 -0.60 0.38
CA GLN A 76 -0.19 0.70 0.63
C GLN A 76 0.89 1.72 1.02
N ILE A 77 0.59 3.00 0.79
CA ILE A 77 1.41 4.13 1.23
C ILE A 77 0.47 5.10 1.94
N MET A 78 0.80 5.46 3.17
CA MET A 78 0.06 6.40 4.01
C MET A 78 0.99 7.53 4.43
N ILE A 79 0.47 8.75 4.50
CA ILE A 79 1.28 9.94 4.79
C ILE A 79 0.67 10.78 5.91
N SER A 80 1.52 11.41 6.74
CA SER A 80 1.06 12.38 7.73
C SER A 80 0.63 13.70 7.08
N GLN A 81 -0.08 14.54 7.82
CA GLN A 81 -0.44 15.88 7.36
C GLN A 81 0.80 16.73 7.02
N GLY A 82 1.92 16.57 7.72
CA GLY A 82 3.19 17.24 7.43
C GLY A 82 3.69 17.02 5.99
N MET A 83 3.40 15.88 5.38
CA MET A 83 3.73 15.58 3.98
C MET A 83 2.83 16.32 2.97
N MET A 84 1.73 16.92 3.41
CA MET A 84 0.80 17.67 2.56
C MET A 84 1.02 19.19 2.67
N ILE A 85 1.23 19.71 3.87
CA ILE A 85 1.16 21.15 4.13
C ILE A 85 2.53 21.84 4.38
N ALA A 86 3.54 21.12 4.89
CA ALA A 86 4.76 21.75 5.39
C ALA A 86 5.79 22.11 4.30
N GLN A 87 6.55 23.19 4.46
CA GLN A 87 7.62 23.61 3.53
C GLN A 87 8.68 22.52 3.31
N GLY A 88 9.33 22.49 2.14
CA GLY A 88 10.28 21.44 1.75
C GLY A 88 9.59 20.23 1.11
N TYR A 89 9.99 19.01 1.47
CA TYR A 89 9.42 17.79 0.86
C TYR A 89 7.91 17.64 1.06
N LYS A 90 7.16 17.46 -0.03
CA LYS A 90 5.71 17.24 -0.08
C LYS A 90 5.33 16.14 -1.05
N ILE A 91 4.19 15.49 -0.81
CA ILE A 91 3.61 14.55 -1.76
C ILE A 91 3.11 15.31 -3.00
N LYS A 92 3.43 14.81 -4.20
CA LYS A 92 2.96 15.40 -5.46
C LYS A 92 1.56 14.93 -5.87
N SER A 93 1.13 13.80 -5.33
CA SER A 93 -0.09 13.10 -5.75
C SER A 93 -0.99 12.78 -4.56
N SER A 94 -2.30 12.92 -4.74
CA SER A 94 -3.33 12.50 -3.78
C SER A 94 -3.59 10.98 -3.80
N ARG A 95 -2.84 10.22 -4.59
CA ARG A 95 -2.92 8.76 -4.66
C ARG A 95 -1.60 8.12 -5.00
N LEU A 96 -1.43 6.87 -4.59
CA LEU A 96 -0.35 6.03 -5.08
C LEU A 96 -0.65 5.53 -6.49
N THR A 97 0.39 5.16 -7.21
CA THR A 97 0.28 4.47 -8.50
C THR A 97 0.68 3.01 -8.32
N VAL A 98 -0.18 2.09 -8.75
CA VAL A 98 0.20 0.68 -8.93
C VAL A 98 0.89 0.54 -10.29
N HIS A 99 2.11 0.04 -10.31
CA HIS A 99 2.91 -0.11 -11.53
C HIS A 99 2.45 -1.34 -12.34
N PHE A 100 1.36 -1.16 -13.09
CA PHE A 100 0.82 -2.16 -14.02
C PHE A 100 1.62 -2.23 -15.32
N ASN A 101 2.79 -2.87 -15.25
CA ASN A 101 3.63 -3.12 -16.42
C ASN A 101 3.40 -4.55 -16.95
N LYS A 102 3.18 -4.70 -18.27
CA LYS A 102 2.99 -6.01 -18.91
C LYS A 102 4.11 -7.01 -18.60
N ARG A 103 5.36 -6.54 -18.41
CA ARG A 103 6.51 -7.40 -18.05
C ARG A 103 6.36 -8.04 -16.67
N LEU A 104 5.62 -7.41 -15.76
CA LEU A 104 5.36 -7.91 -14.40
C LEU A 104 4.10 -8.78 -14.32
N LEU A 105 3.40 -8.97 -15.44
CA LEU A 105 2.13 -9.68 -15.49
C LEU A 105 2.26 -11.00 -16.24
N PHE A 106 1.54 -12.00 -15.76
CA PHE A 106 1.30 -13.27 -16.42
C PHE A 106 -0.14 -13.30 -16.92
N TYR A 107 -0.33 -13.66 -18.19
CA TYR A 107 -1.66 -13.87 -18.76
C TYR A 107 -2.08 -15.33 -18.61
N ASP A 108 -3.09 -15.59 -17.77
CA ASP A 108 -3.71 -16.90 -17.62
C ASP A 108 -4.71 -17.10 -18.75
N LYS A 109 -4.27 -17.77 -19.82
CA LYS A 109 -5.08 -18.07 -21.01
C LYS A 109 -6.37 -18.81 -20.68
N LYS A 110 -6.37 -19.71 -19.69
CA LYS A 110 -7.54 -20.53 -19.33
C LYS A 110 -8.66 -19.68 -18.72
N ARG A 111 -8.29 -18.63 -18.00
CA ARG A 111 -9.23 -17.73 -17.32
C ARG A 111 -9.39 -16.39 -18.05
N ALA A 112 -8.63 -16.17 -19.11
CA ALA A 112 -8.55 -14.91 -19.85
C ALA A 112 -8.25 -13.68 -18.96
N ILE A 113 -7.39 -13.82 -17.95
CA ILE A 113 -7.05 -12.75 -16.99
C ILE A 113 -5.55 -12.50 -16.87
N TYR A 114 -5.19 -11.26 -16.55
CA TYR A 114 -3.85 -10.91 -16.08
C TYR A 114 -3.74 -11.03 -14.56
N ARG A 115 -2.59 -11.49 -14.08
CA ARG A 115 -2.21 -11.51 -12.66
C ARG A 115 -0.71 -11.28 -12.51
N PRO A 116 -0.19 -10.95 -11.31
CA PRO A 116 1.24 -10.79 -11.11
C PRO A 116 2.00 -12.05 -11.54
N ASN A 117 3.12 -11.85 -12.23
CA ASN A 117 4.00 -12.92 -12.66
C ASN A 117 4.85 -13.40 -11.47
N ARG A 118 4.27 -14.30 -10.67
CA ARG A 118 4.87 -14.79 -9.42
C ARG A 118 6.07 -15.70 -9.65
N SER A 119 7.08 -15.59 -8.79
CA SER A 119 8.24 -16.47 -8.80
C SER A 119 7.90 -17.90 -8.39
N TYR A 120 7.05 -18.07 -7.36
CA TYR A 120 6.67 -19.37 -6.83
C TYR A 120 5.16 -19.55 -6.67
N SER A 121 4.69 -20.78 -6.81
CA SER A 121 3.38 -21.25 -6.36
C SER A 121 3.56 -22.51 -5.52
N GLY A 122 3.53 -22.35 -4.19
CA GLY A 122 3.93 -23.42 -3.29
C GLY A 122 5.39 -23.79 -3.53
N LYS A 123 5.67 -25.08 -3.78
CA LYS A 123 7.04 -25.56 -4.06
C LYS A 123 7.48 -25.37 -5.51
N LYS A 124 6.59 -24.94 -6.42
CA LYS A 124 6.90 -24.82 -7.84
C LYS A 124 7.44 -23.44 -8.17
N TYR A 125 8.63 -23.38 -8.77
CA TYR A 125 9.19 -22.16 -9.35
C TYR A 125 8.62 -21.91 -10.76
N HIS A 126 8.40 -20.65 -11.10
CA HIS A 126 7.81 -20.20 -12.37
C HIS A 126 8.71 -19.23 -13.16
N GLY A 127 9.80 -18.71 -12.57
CA GLY A 127 10.65 -17.72 -13.24
C GLY A 127 10.08 -16.29 -13.28
N GLY A 128 8.95 -16.04 -12.61
CA GLY A 128 8.36 -14.71 -12.51
C GLY A 128 9.08 -13.78 -11.51
N PHE A 129 8.70 -12.50 -11.52
CA PHE A 129 9.29 -11.45 -10.70
C PHE A 129 8.78 -11.43 -9.25
N SER A 130 7.45 -11.42 -9.07
CA SER A 130 6.81 -11.25 -7.77
C SER A 130 5.31 -11.56 -7.87
N ASP A 131 4.70 -12.02 -6.79
CA ASP A 131 3.25 -12.10 -6.69
C ASP A 131 2.57 -10.79 -6.27
N HIS A 132 3.36 -9.74 -6.07
CA HIS A 132 2.93 -8.36 -5.80
C HIS A 132 3.37 -7.43 -6.93
N LEU A 133 2.54 -6.46 -7.28
CA LEU A 133 2.91 -5.34 -8.14
C LEU A 133 3.50 -4.20 -7.31
N PRO A 134 4.54 -3.50 -7.82
CA PRO A 134 5.09 -2.33 -7.15
C PRO A 134 4.08 -1.19 -7.03
N VAL A 135 4.20 -0.42 -5.95
CA VAL A 135 3.50 0.86 -5.78
C VAL A 135 4.51 1.98 -5.59
N TYR A 136 4.17 3.17 -6.07
CA TYR A 136 5.02 4.34 -5.90
C TYR A 136 4.21 5.63 -5.79
N VAL A 137 4.86 6.62 -5.21
CA VAL A 137 4.43 8.02 -5.14
C VAL A 137 5.63 8.91 -5.44
N THR A 138 5.40 10.11 -5.95
CA THR A 138 6.45 11.10 -6.15
C THR A 138 6.40 12.12 -5.01
N ILE A 139 7.59 12.43 -4.48
CA ILE A 139 7.80 13.46 -3.47
C ILE A 139 8.67 14.53 -4.13
N ASP A 140 8.22 15.78 -4.07
CA ASP A 140 8.96 16.92 -4.60
C ASP A 140 9.36 17.84 -3.44
N ARG A 141 10.46 18.59 -3.63
CA ARG A 141 10.83 19.67 -2.71
C ARG A 141 10.13 20.94 -3.18
N ALA A 142 9.20 21.43 -2.36
CA ALA A 142 8.63 22.76 -2.49
C ALA A 142 9.59 23.83 -1.98
#